data_AF-A0A166CRR0-F1
#
_entry.id   AF-A0A166CRR0-F1
#
_cell.length_a   1.000
_cell.length_b   1.000
_cell.length_c   1.000
_cell.angle_alpha   90.00
_cell.angle_beta   90.00
_cell.angle_gamma   90.00
#
_symmetry.space_group_name_H-M   'P 1'
#
loop_
_entity.id
_entity.type
_entity.pdbx_description
1 polymer ?
#
loop_
_entity_poly.entity_id
_entity_poly.type
_entity_poly.pdbx_seq_one_letter_code
_entity_poly.pdbx_strand_id
1 'polypeptide(L)'
;MVIIMSIVVDNPNILKSINRIAKRENKSETKVLEEVIKKGLKETEPKIPEYLIANKDTYNPDPEKHAKMAGFIKNVEPFDAVKLVREMREGGHDIL
;
A
#
# COMPACT_ATOMS: atom_id res chain seq x y z
N MET A 1 21.04 -2.25 -0.15
CA MET A 1 20.44 -1.51 0.98
C MET A 1 19.57 -2.50 1.74
N VAL A 2 20.00 -2.99 2.90
CA VAL A 2 19.20 -3.92 3.71
C VAL A 2 18.31 -3.06 4.60
N ILE A 3 17.02 -3.02 4.30
CA ILE A 3 16.05 -2.34 5.16
C ILE A 3 15.84 -3.24 6.37
N ILE A 4 16.41 -2.88 7.51
CA ILE A 4 16.19 -3.58 8.77
C ILE A 4 14.85 -3.08 9.30
N MET A 5 13.80 -3.88 9.11
CA MET A 5 12.47 -3.59 9.63
C MET A 5 12.34 -4.20 11.03
N SER A 6 12.19 -3.36 12.05
CA SER A 6 11.88 -3.79 13.42
C SER A 6 10.37 -3.71 13.67
N ILE A 7 9.76 -4.83 14.03
CA ILE A 7 8.35 -4.89 14.42
C ILE A 7 8.25 -4.83 15.94
N VAL A 8 7.60 -3.80 16.46
CA VAL A 8 7.27 -3.68 17.89
C VAL A 8 5.82 -4.10 18.07
N VAL A 9 5.58 -5.05 18.98
CA VAL A 9 4.24 -5.54 19.31
C VAL A 9 3.87 -4.99 20.68
N ASP A 10 3.06 -3.93 20.69
CA ASP A 10 2.68 -3.23 21.92
C ASP A 10 1.69 -4.02 22.80
N ASN A 11 1.03 -5.03 22.24
CA ASN A 11 0.05 -5.84 22.96
C ASN A 11 0.68 -7.15 23.50
N PRO A 12 0.81 -7.30 24.83
CA PRO A 12 1.45 -8.47 25.44
C PRO A 12 0.67 -9.78 25.23
N ASN A 13 -0.63 -9.71 24.95
CA ASN A 13 -1.43 -10.91 24.68
C ASN A 13 -1.13 -11.51 23.30
N ILE A 14 -0.72 -10.67 22.34
CA ILE A 14 -0.31 -11.12 21.00
C ILE A 14 1.01 -11.90 21.09
N LEU A 15 1.99 -11.38 21.83
CA LEU A 15 3.26 -12.08 22.08
C LEU A 15 3.06 -13.44 22.76
N LYS A 16 2.18 -13.51 23.78
CA LYS A 16 1.83 -14.79 24.43
C LYS A 16 1.21 -15.79 23.46
N SER A 17 0.38 -15.30 22.55
CA SER A 17 -0.28 -16.14 21.54
C SER A 17 0.72 -16.68 20.52
N ILE A 18 1.63 -15.83 20.04
CA ILE A 18 2.73 -16.24 19.13
C ILE A 18 3.62 -17.28 19.80
N ASN A 19 4.02 -17.08 21.06
CA ASN A 19 4.85 -18.05 21.79
C ASN A 19 4.16 -19.41 21.94
N ARG A 20 2.85 -19.42 22.22
CA ARG A 20 2.06 -20.67 22.28
C ARG A 20 2.01 -21.39 20.93
N ILE A 21 1.83 -20.66 19.84
CA ILE A 21 1.81 -21.23 18.48
C ILE A 21 3.20 -21.76 18.11
N ALA A 22 4.25 -20.99 18.39
CA ALA A 22 5.65 -21.39 18.16
C ALA A 22 5.98 -22.71 18.87
N LYS A 23 5.58 -22.85 20.14
CA LYS A 23 5.76 -24.09 20.90
C LYS A 23 4.96 -25.27 20.33
N ARG A 24 3.71 -25.02 19.90
CA ARG A 24 2.85 -26.06 19.30
C ARG A 24 3.41 -26.57 17.97
N GLU A 25 3.89 -25.66 17.12
CA GLU A 25 4.37 -25.97 15.78
C GLU A 25 5.87 -26.27 15.71
N ASN A 26 6.58 -26.19 16.84
CA ASN A 26 8.02 -26.39 16.93
C ASN A 26 8.81 -25.46 15.98
N LYS A 27 8.36 -24.20 15.90
CA LYS A 27 8.92 -23.14 15.05
C LYS A 27 9.47 -22.00 15.91
N SER A 28 10.34 -21.17 15.33
CA SER A 28 10.75 -19.92 15.97
C SER A 28 9.60 -18.90 15.96
N GLU A 29 9.54 -18.05 16.99
CA GLU A 29 8.53 -16.99 17.11
C GLU A 29 8.54 -16.05 15.89
N THR A 30 9.73 -15.76 15.35
CA THR A 30 9.91 -14.95 14.14
C THR A 30 9.24 -15.58 12.92
N LYS A 31 9.40 -16.89 12.71
CA LYS A 31 8.77 -17.59 11.58
C LYS A 31 7.25 -17.60 11.70
N VAL A 32 6.74 -17.79 12.92
CA VAL A 32 5.29 -17.74 13.18
C VAL A 32 4.74 -16.34 12.90
N LEU A 33 5.44 -15.30 13.34
CA LEU A 33 5.05 -13.91 13.07
C LEU A 33 5.02 -13.61 11.57
N GLU A 34 6.05 -14.03 10.82
CA GLU A 34 6.09 -13.89 9.37
C GLU A 34 4.93 -14.60 8.66
N GLU A 35 4.60 -15.83 9.08
CA GLU A 35 3.49 -16.60 8.51
C GLU A 35 2.14 -15.92 8.77
N VAL A 36 1.93 -15.40 9.98
CA VAL A 36 0.70 -14.68 10.35
C VAL A 36 0.56 -13.39 9.53
N ILE A 37 1.62 -12.62 9.40
CA ILE A 37 1.62 -11.39 8.58
C ILE A 37 1.35 -11.73 7.11
N LYS A 38 2.02 -12.74 6.54
CA LYS A 38 1.80 -13.17 5.16
C LYS A 38 0.36 -13.63 4.91
N LYS A 39 -0.24 -14.36 5.85
CA LYS A 39 -1.65 -14.78 5.76
C LYS A 39 -2.59 -13.58 5.81
N GLY A 40 -2.39 -12.67 6.75
CA GLY A 40 -3.19 -11.44 6.86
C GLY A 40 -3.12 -10.58 5.59
N LEU A 41 -1.92 -10.39 5.03
CA LEU A 41 -1.74 -9.63 3.79
C LEU A 41 -2.38 -10.30 2.57
N LYS A 42 -2.29 -11.64 2.44
CA LYS A 42 -2.96 -12.38 1.37
C LYS A 42 -4.48 -12.29 1.42
N GLU A 43 -5.07 -12.17 2.60
CA GLU A 43 -6.51 -11.95 2.76
C GLU A 43 -6.91 -10.49 2.53
N THR A 44 -5.96 -9.56 2.60
CA THR A 44 -6.19 -8.12 2.41
C THR A 44 -6.00 -7.67 0.96
N GLU A 45 -5.51 -8.54 0.06
CA GLU A 45 -5.58 -8.24 -1.38
C GLU A 45 -7.06 -8.14 -1.79
N PRO A 46 -7.52 -7.01 -2.33
CA PRO A 46 -8.88 -6.90 -2.83
C PRO A 46 -9.02 -7.89 -3.97
N LYS A 47 -9.68 -9.02 -3.69
CA LYS A 47 -10.16 -9.93 -4.73
C LYS A 47 -11.27 -9.20 -5.48
N ILE A 48 -10.89 -8.36 -6.44
CA ILE A 48 -11.82 -7.83 -7.44
C ILE A 48 -12.41 -9.08 -8.10
N PRO A 49 -13.72 -9.33 -7.96
CA PRO A 49 -14.35 -10.48 -8.55
C PRO A 49 -14.06 -10.52 -10.06
N GLU A 50 -13.83 -11.71 -10.60
CA GLU A 50 -13.31 -11.85 -11.96
C GLU A 50 -14.22 -11.21 -13.01
N TYR A 51 -15.52 -11.21 -12.76
CA TYR A 51 -16.56 -10.60 -13.60
C TYR A 51 -16.57 -9.07 -13.58
N LEU A 52 -15.88 -8.42 -12.62
CA LEU A 52 -15.71 -6.97 -12.56
C LEU A 52 -14.44 -6.49 -13.28
N ILE A 53 -13.57 -7.41 -13.70
CA ILE A 53 -12.37 -7.06 -14.47
C ILE A 53 -12.75 -7.12 -15.95
N ALA A 54 -13.15 -5.95 -16.49
CA ALA A 54 -13.39 -5.81 -17.91
C ALA A 54 -12.10 -6.15 -18.69
N ASN A 55 -12.25 -6.91 -19.80
CA ASN A 55 -11.16 -7.27 -20.71
C ASN A 55 -10.01 -8.12 -20.11
N LYS A 56 -10.25 -8.99 -19.12
CA LYS A 56 -9.22 -9.87 -18.54
C LYS A 56 -8.27 -10.54 -19.55
N ASP A 57 -8.80 -10.98 -20.69
CA ASP A 57 -8.05 -11.76 -21.68
C ASP A 57 -7.27 -10.90 -22.70
N THR A 58 -7.55 -9.59 -22.76
CA THR A 58 -6.96 -8.65 -23.74
C THR A 58 -6.36 -7.40 -23.09
N TYR A 59 -6.54 -7.24 -21.79
CA TYR A 59 -6.04 -6.11 -21.03
C TYR A 59 -4.58 -6.32 -20.66
N ASN A 60 -3.70 -5.67 -21.43
CA ASN A 60 -2.30 -5.52 -21.08
C ASN A 60 -2.12 -4.13 -20.43
N PRO A 61 -2.17 -4.02 -19.09
CA PRO A 61 -2.02 -2.74 -18.42
C PRO A 61 -0.62 -2.20 -18.68
N ASP A 62 -0.54 -1.10 -19.42
CA ASP A 62 0.70 -0.31 -19.53
C ASP A 62 0.91 0.42 -18.19
N PRO A 63 1.88 0.01 -17.36
CA PRO A 63 2.09 0.57 -16.02
C PRO A 63 2.42 2.06 -16.09
N GLU A 64 3.03 2.51 -17.18
CA GLU A 64 3.41 3.90 -17.37
C GLU A 64 2.20 4.79 -17.68
N LYS A 65 1.27 4.26 -18.47
CA LYS A 65 0.01 4.93 -18.79
C LYS A 65 -0.92 5.00 -17.58
N HIS A 66 -0.94 3.95 -16.76
CA HIS A 66 -1.67 3.94 -15.49
C HIS A 66 -1.09 4.91 -14.48
N ALA A 67 0.24 4.98 -14.35
CA ALA A 67 0.89 5.96 -13.48
C ALA A 67 0.54 7.40 -13.90
N LYS A 68 0.56 7.69 -15.21
CA LYS A 68 0.14 9.00 -15.76
C LYS A 68 -1.34 9.30 -15.47
N MET A 69 -2.24 8.33 -15.64
CA MET A 69 -3.68 8.51 -15.37
C MET A 69 -4.00 8.65 -13.87
N ALA A 70 -3.25 7.96 -13.01
CA ALA A 70 -3.39 8.05 -11.55
C ALA A 70 -2.70 9.30 -10.95
N GLY A 71 -2.18 10.20 -11.79
CA GLY A 71 -1.54 11.45 -11.34
C GLY A 71 -0.11 11.29 -10.84
N PHE A 72 0.50 10.11 -10.97
CA PHE A 72 1.93 9.89 -10.71
C PHE A 72 2.75 10.36 -11.91
N ILE A 73 2.94 11.68 -12.03
CA ILE A 73 3.86 12.23 -13.02
C ILE A 73 5.26 12.16 -12.40
N LYS A 74 6.12 11.28 -12.94
CA LYS A 74 7.44 10.96 -12.38
C LYS A 74 8.41 12.14 -12.19
N ASN A 75 8.12 13.35 -12.69
CA ASN A 75 9.07 14.48 -12.73
C ASN A 75 8.43 15.89 -12.71
N VAL A 76 7.22 16.07 -12.18
CA VAL A 76 6.68 17.42 -11.94
C VAL A 76 6.27 17.56 -10.48
N GLU A 77 6.41 18.78 -9.97
CA GLU A 77 6.05 19.11 -8.59
C GLU A 77 4.67 18.53 -8.25
N PRO A 78 4.51 17.93 -7.07
CA PRO A 78 3.23 17.43 -6.62
C PRO A 78 2.21 18.56 -6.61
N PHE A 79 0.99 18.27 -7.06
CA PHE A 79 -0.08 19.25 -7.11
C PHE A 79 -0.37 19.81 -5.71
N ASP A 80 -0.06 21.09 -5.49
CA ASP A 80 -0.32 21.79 -4.23
C ASP A 80 -1.60 22.62 -4.36
N ALA A 81 -2.69 22.06 -3.85
CA ALA A 81 -4.00 22.70 -3.83
C ALA A 81 -4.00 24.02 -3.02
N VAL A 82 -3.15 24.15 -2.00
CA VAL A 82 -3.07 25.36 -1.17
C VAL A 82 -2.37 26.47 -1.94
N LYS A 83 -1.29 26.13 -2.67
CA LYS A 83 -0.61 27.06 -3.58
C LYS A 83 -1.58 27.55 -4.67
N LEU A 84 -2.31 26.64 -5.31
CA LEU A 84 -3.32 27.01 -6.32
C LEU A 84 -4.39 27.97 -5.76
N VAL A 85 -4.92 27.69 -4.56
CA VAL A 85 -5.92 28.55 -3.92
C VAL A 85 -5.34 29.92 -3.53
N ARG A 86 -4.06 29.98 -3.12
CA ARG A 86 -3.37 31.24 -2.85
C ARG A 86 -3.16 32.05 -4.12
N GLU A 87 -2.68 31.43 -5.20
CA GLU A 87 -2.50 32.09 -6.50
C GLU A 87 -3.83 32.65 -7.04
N MET A 88 -4.93 31.91 -6.90
CA MET A 88 -6.27 32.37 -7.25
C MET A 88 -6.76 33.54 -6.38
N ARG A 89 -6.36 33.57 -5.10
CA ARG A 89 -6.73 34.65 -4.16
C ARG A 89 -5.86 35.90 -4.33
N GLU A 90 -4.62 35.74 -4.77
CA GLU A 90 -3.68 36.83 -5.03
C GLU A 90 -3.97 37.59 -6.33
N GLY A 91 -4.97 37.14 -7.12
CA GLY A 91 -5.64 37.94 -8.14
C GLY A 91 -4.83 38.20 -9.41
N GLY A 92 -3.80 37.42 -9.68
CA GLY A 92 -2.84 37.65 -10.76
C GLY A 92 -3.12 36.98 -12.10
N HIS A 93 -4.32 36.45 -12.35
CA HIS A 93 -4.63 35.76 -13.61
C HIS A 93 -5.87 36.35 -14.29
N ASP A 94 -5.63 37.15 -15.33
CA ASP A 94 -6.64 37.46 -16.34
C ASP A 94 -7.08 36.14 -17.00
N ILE A 95 -8.35 35.81 -16.80
CA ILE A 95 -9.06 34.81 -17.59
C ILE A 95 -9.38 35.43 -18.96
N LEU A 96 -8.52 35.14 -19.96
CA LEU A 96 -8.78 35.35 -21.39
C LEU A 96 -9.36 34.06 -22.02
#